data_AF-A0A2V9DP68-F1
#
_entry.id   AF-A0A2V9DP68-F1
#
_cell.length_a   1.000
_cell.length_b   1.000
_cell.length_c   1.000
_cell.angle_alpha   90.00
_cell.angle_beta   90.00
_cell.angle_gamma   90.00
#
_symmetry.space_group_name_H-M   'P 1'
#
loop_
_entity.id
_entity.type
_entity.pdbx_description
1 polymer ?
#
loop_
_entity_poly.entity_id
_entity_poly.type
_entity_poly.pdbx_seq_one_letter_code
_entity_poly.pdbx_strand_id
1 'polypeptide(L)' 'EHMRVEACDTCKTYINTVDLTKNGLAIPVVDELAALPLGLWAQENGYTKLQSNLLGI' A
#
# COMPACT_ATOMS: atom_id res chain seq x y z
N GLU A 1 10.15 4.28 -7.72
CA GLU A 1 9.00 4.66 -6.88
C GLU A 1 9.34 4.53 -5.40
N HIS A 2 8.76 5.39 -4.55
CA HIS A 2 8.96 5.45 -3.10
C HIS A 2 7.88 4.70 -2.30
N MET A 3 6.81 4.23 -2.95
CA MET A 3 5.76 3.42 -2.32
C MET A 3 5.80 1.97 -2.81
N ARG A 4 5.47 1.02 -1.94
CA ARG A 4 5.40 -0.42 -2.27
C ARG A 4 4.40 -1.17 -1.39
N VAL A 5 3.99 -2.34 -1.85
CA VAL A 5 3.20 -3.32 -1.08
C VAL A 5 4.13 -4.28 -0.36
N GLU A 6 3.96 -4.41 0.95
CA GLU A 6 4.57 -5.48 1.76
C GLU A 6 3.47 -6.50 2.08
N ALA A 7 3.61 -7.73 1.61
CA ALA A 7 2.59 -8.77 1.72
C ALA A 7 3.08 -9.98 2.52
N CYS A 8 2.18 -10.60 3.26
CA CYS A 8 2.41 -11.86 3.96
C CYS A 8 1.73 -13.01 3.23
N ASP A 9 2.51 -13.96 2.73
CA ASP A 9 1.96 -15.13 2.01
C ASP A 9 1.18 -16.10 2.90
N THR A 10 1.51 -16.17 4.18
CA THR A 10 0.83 -17.05 5.15
C THR A 10 -0.54 -16.50 5.54
N CYS A 11 -0.62 -15.20 5.83
CA CYS A 11 -1.86 -14.56 6.28
C CYS A 11 -2.71 -14.00 5.14
N LYS A 12 -2.14 -13.91 3.93
CA LYS A 12 -2.71 -13.24 2.75
C LYS A 12 -3.19 -11.81 3.06
N THR A 13 -2.40 -11.09 3.85
CA THR A 13 -2.61 -9.67 4.15
C THR A 13 -1.47 -8.80 3.63
N TYR A 14 -1.75 -7.52 3.38
CA TYR A 14 -0.73 -6.56 2.95
C TYR A 14 -0.83 -5.19 3.63
N ILE A 15 0.29 -4.46 3.63
CA ILE A 15 0.39 -3.06 4.05
C ILE A 15 1.14 -2.24 2.98
N ASN A 16 0.74 -0.98 2.81
CA ASN A 16 1.47 -0.04 1.95
C ASN A 16 2.58 0.64 2.74
N THR A 17 3.80 0.61 2.20
CA THR A 17 4.97 1.21 2.84
C THR A 17 5.51 2.35 1.99
N VAL A 18 5.80 3.48 2.64
CA VAL A 18 6.40 4.67 2.03
C VAL A 18 7.84 4.82 2.52
N ASP A 19 8.77 4.89 1.57
CA ASP A 19 10.19 5.07 1.82
C ASP A 19 10.56 6.56 1.74
N LEU A 20 10.63 7.21 2.92
CA LEU A 20 10.97 8.63 3.04
C LEU A 20 12.42 8.94 2.67
N THR A 21 13.31 7.94 2.57
CA THR A 21 14.69 8.17 2.11
C THR A 21 14.75 8.46 0.61
N LYS A 22 13.77 7.97 -0.15
CA LYS A 22 13.61 8.23 -1.59
C LYS A 22 12.84 9.51 -1.87
N ASN A 23 11.87 9.84 -1.00
CA ASN A 23 11.12 11.08 -1.07
C ASN A 23 10.77 11.58 0.34
N GLY A 24 11.56 12.53 0.84
CA GLY A 24 11.35 13.10 2.17
C GLY A 24 10.10 13.98 2.30
N LEU A 25 9.42 14.29 1.20
CA LEU A 25 8.17 15.07 1.16
C LEU A 25 6.92 14.19 1.00
N ALA A 26 7.08 12.87 0.98
CA ALA A 26 5.95 11.96 0.83
C ALA A 26 4.99 12.06 2.03
N ILE A 27 3.70 12.01 1.74
CA ILE A 27 2.59 12.05 2.70
C ILE A 27 1.83 10.72 2.54
N PRO A 28 1.99 9.76 3.46
CA PRO A 28 1.50 8.38 3.27
C PRO A 28 0.05 8.24 2.82
N VAL A 29 -0.85 9.04 3.37
CA VAL A 29 -2.28 9.01 3.01
C VAL A 29 -2.52 9.52 1.57
N VAL A 30 -1.74 10.50 1.11
CA VAL A 30 -1.86 11.05 -0.25
C VAL A 30 -1.20 10.13 -1.26
N ASP A 31 0.02 9.67 -0.96
CA ASP A 31 0.75 8.76 -1.84
C ASP A 31 0.01 7.43 -2.04
N GLU A 32 -0.69 6.95 -1.02
CA GLU A 32 -1.53 5.76 -1.13
C GLU A 32 -2.65 5.91 -2.16
N LEU A 33 -3.27 7.09 -2.24
CA LEU A 33 -4.29 7.39 -3.24
C LEU A 33 -3.70 7.54 -4.64
N ALA A 34 -2.45 7.97 -4.75
CA ALA A 34 -1.73 7.95 -6.03
C ALA A 34 -1.32 6.52 -6.43
N ALA A 35 -1.17 5.61 -5.46
CA ALA A 35 -0.73 4.24 -5.64
C ALA A 35 -1.85 3.20 -5.65
N LEU A 36 -3.09 3.59 -5.99
CA LEU A 36 -4.22 2.66 -6.17
C LEU A 36 -3.91 1.41 -7.02
N PRO A 37 -3.12 1.48 -8.11
CA PRO A 37 -2.76 0.29 -8.88
C PRO A 37 -2.04 -0.78 -8.06
N LEU A 38 -1.26 -0.41 -7.03
CA LEU A 38 -0.59 -1.38 -6.17
C LEU A 38 -1.60 -2.13 -5.29
N GLY A 39 -2.61 -1.43 -4.78
CA GLY A 39 -3.71 -2.03 -4.03
C GLY A 39 -4.57 -2.96 -4.91
N LEU A 40 -4.84 -2.56 -6.16
CA LEU A 40 -5.55 -3.40 -7.12
C LEU A 40 -4.77 -4.68 -7.43
N TRP A 41 -3.47 -4.55 -7.74
CA TRP A 41 -2.60 -5.70 -7.94
C TRP A 41 -2.61 -6.65 -6.73
N ALA A 42 -2.54 -6.12 -5.51
CA ALA A 42 -2.57 -6.94 -4.30
C ALA A 42 -3.90 -7.71 -4.17
N GLN A 43 -5.02 -7.06 -4.45
CA GLN A 43 -6.35 -7.69 -4.43
C GLN A 43 -6.49 -8.78 -5.51
N GLU A 44 -6.03 -8.53 -6.73
CA GLU A 44 -6.01 -9.52 -7.81
C GLU A 44 -5.17 -10.75 -7.48
N ASN A 45 -4.13 -10.59 -6.64
CA ASN A 45 -3.29 -11.67 -6.14
C ASN A 45 -3.83 -12.32 -4.85
N GLY A 46 -5.04 -11.98 -4.43
CA GLY A 46 -5.72 -12.60 -3.29
C GLY A 46 -5.30 -12.07 -1.93
N TYR A 47 -4.62 -10.91 -1.87
CA TYR A 47 -4.29 -10.26 -0.60
C TYR A 47 -5.40 -9.34 -0.13
N THR A 48 -5.63 -9.33 1.18
CA THR A 48 -6.53 -8.38 1.85
C THR A 48 -5.72 -7.30 2.56
N LYS A 49 -6.17 -6.04 2.49
CA LYS A 49 -5.46 -4.97 3.17
C LYS A 49 -5.58 -5.12 4.68
N LEU A 50 -4.46 -5.02 5.39
CA LEU A 50 -4.43 -5.18 6.86
C LEU A 50 -5.21 -4.06 7.57
N GLN A 51 -5.09 -2.84 7.06
CA GLN A 51 -5.79 -1.67 7.59
C GLN A 51 -6.18 -0.75 6.44
N SER A 52 -7.48 -0.47 6.31
CA SER A 52 -7.98 0.53 5.36
C SER A 52 -7.67 1.95 5.84
N ASN A 53 -7.51 2.86 4.89
CA ASN A 53 -7.43 4.28 5.17
C ASN A 53 -8.82 4.90 5.36
N LEU A 54 -8.89 6.22 5.59
CA LEU A 54 -10.15 6.94 5.81
C LEU A 54 -11.17 6.76 4.68
N LEU A 55 -10.71 6.47 3.46
CA LEU A 55 -11.55 6.29 2.29
C LEU A 55 -12.04 4.84 2.11
N GLY A 56 -11.74 3.96 3.07
CA GLY A 56 -12.13 2.55 3.01
C GLY A 56 -11.33 1.72 2.00
N ILE A 57 -10.26 2.31 1.45
CA ILE A 57 -9.34 1.69 0.50
C ILE A 57 -8.20 1.04 1.26
#